data_AF-A0A958RCH6-F1
#
_entry.id   AF-A0A958RCH6-F1
#
_cell.length_a   1.000
_cell.length_b   1.000
_cell.length_c   1.000
_cell.angle_alpha   90.00
_cell.angle_beta   90.00
_cell.angle_gamma   90.00
#
_symmetry.space_group_name_H-M   'P 1'
#
loop_
_entity.id
_entity.type
_entity.pdbx_description
1 polymer ?
#
loop_
_entity_poly.entity_id
_entity_poly.type
_entity_poly.pdbx_seq_one_letter_code
_entity_poly.pdbx_strand_id
1 'polypeptide(L)'
;MRYSCILIVLFYALPFFAQEIVSEAITINNGAISLPGTLSYPRVKERLPLVIFIHGSGNIDRNGNQAGLNIKANYIKMLSDSLNGRGIAFFRYDKRTSNPENNKNMLKTIVYEDLADDAKQVIRYFKDDKRFRKIIL
;
A
#
# COMPACT_ATOMS: atom_id res chain seq x y z
N MET A 1 9.73 47.65 -32.60
CA MET A 1 9.22 46.30 -32.90
C MET A 1 10.27 45.27 -32.51
N ARG A 2 9.87 44.13 -31.91
CA ARG A 2 10.73 43.03 -31.41
C ARG A 2 11.41 43.44 -30.10
N TYR A 3 10.91 43.16 -28.90
CA TYR A 3 10.78 41.84 -28.25
C TYR A 3 9.72 41.82 -27.14
N SER A 4 8.76 42.75 -27.15
CA SER A 4 7.82 42.98 -26.03
C SER A 4 6.76 41.88 -25.81
N CYS A 5 6.76 40.80 -26.61
CA CYS A 5 5.76 39.73 -26.50
C CYS A 5 6.28 38.40 -25.92
N ILE A 6 7.57 38.28 -25.59
CA ILE A 6 8.12 36.98 -25.12
C ILE A 6 7.99 36.78 -23.60
N LEU A 7 7.73 37.83 -22.81
CA LEU A 7 7.72 37.73 -21.34
C LEU A 7 6.36 37.41 -20.70
N ILE A 8 5.26 37.39 -21.45
CA ILE A 8 3.91 37.15 -20.90
C ILE A 8 3.50 35.66 -20.98
N VAL A 9 4.29 34.81 -21.62
CA VAL A 9 3.98 33.38 -21.79
C VAL A 9 4.39 32.52 -20.57
N LEU A 10 5.22 33.05 -19.65
CA LEU A 10 5.77 32.25 -18.54
C LEU A 10 4.87 32.13 -17.30
N PHE A 11 3.70 32.80 -17.28
CA PHE A 11 2.83 32.87 -16.08
C PHE A 11 1.54 32.04 -16.17
N TYR A 12 1.37 31.24 -17.23
CA TYR A 12 0.41 30.13 -17.23
C TYR A 12 1.05 28.86 -16.62
N ALA A 13 1.79 29.02 -15.52
CA ALA A 13 2.12 27.90 -14.67
C ALA A 13 0.80 27.44 -14.03
N LEU A 14 0.16 26.42 -14.63
CA LEU A 14 -0.95 25.73 -14.00
C LEU A 14 -0.52 25.42 -12.55
N PRO A 15 -1.29 25.80 -11.52
CA PRO A 15 -1.02 25.33 -10.18
C PRO A 15 -1.09 23.80 -10.21
N PHE A 16 0.10 23.19 -10.26
CA PHE A 16 0.28 21.77 -10.08
C PHE A 16 -0.01 21.54 -8.60
N PHE A 17 -1.29 21.34 -8.27
CA PHE A 17 -1.69 20.94 -6.93
C PHE A 17 -1.04 19.57 -6.68
N ALA A 18 0.10 19.59 -6.01
CA ALA A 18 0.74 18.38 -5.53
C ALA A 18 -0.25 17.71 -4.58
N GLN A 19 -0.76 16.56 -4.98
CA GLN A 19 -1.72 15.80 -4.19
C GLN A 19 -0.99 15.29 -2.93
N GLU A 20 -1.41 15.76 -1.75
CA GLU A 20 -0.83 15.30 -0.49
C GLU A 20 -1.09 13.80 -0.33
N ILE A 21 -0.05 12.99 -0.24
CA ILE A 21 -0.17 11.56 0.03
C ILE A 21 -0.14 11.34 1.55
N VAL A 22 -1.23 10.77 2.07
CA VAL A 22 -1.34 10.33 3.46
C VAL A 22 -0.80 8.92 3.57
N SER A 23 -0.10 8.63 4.67
CA SER A 23 0.39 7.29 5.01
C SER A 23 0.03 6.96 6.46
N GLU A 24 -0.65 5.84 6.65
CA GLU A 24 -1.11 5.33 7.95
C GLU A 24 -0.48 3.96 8.22
N ALA A 25 0.13 3.80 9.39
CA ALA A 25 0.52 2.48 9.88
C ALA A 25 -0.71 1.78 10.49
N ILE A 26 -1.06 0.61 9.97
CA ILE A 26 -2.23 -0.16 10.41
C ILE A 26 -1.79 -1.60 10.64
N THR A 27 -2.09 -2.15 11.80
CA THR A 27 -1.84 -3.57 12.09
C THR A 27 -3.14 -4.33 12.12
N ILE A 28 -3.25 -5.35 11.27
CA ILE A 28 -4.42 -6.23 11.20
C ILE A 28 -4.05 -7.56 11.82
N ASN A 29 -4.92 -8.11 12.68
CA ASN A 29 -4.68 -9.39 13.34
C ASN A 29 -5.56 -10.49 12.74
N ASN A 30 -4.97 -11.65 12.51
CA ASN A 30 -5.66 -12.90 12.23
C ASN A 30 -5.41 -13.89 13.39
N GLY A 31 -6.29 -13.86 14.39
CA GLY A 31 -6.05 -14.54 15.66
C GLY A 31 -4.78 -14.00 16.33
N ALA A 32 -3.81 -14.88 16.62
CA ALA A 32 -2.51 -14.51 17.19
C ALA A 32 -1.48 -14.05 16.15
N ILE A 33 -1.81 -14.09 14.85
CA ILE A 33 -0.94 -13.62 13.77
C ILE A 33 -1.15 -12.12 13.59
N SER A 34 -0.06 -11.36 13.68
CA SER A 34 -0.02 -9.92 13.42
C SER A 34 0.50 -9.65 12.01
N LEU A 35 -0.29 -8.87 11.26
CA LEU A 35 -0.03 -8.43 9.89
C LEU A 35 0.12 -6.90 9.86
N PRO A 36 1.24 -6.37 10.35
CA PRO A 36 1.46 -4.93 10.32
C PRO A 36 1.58 -4.45 8.87
N GLY A 37 0.92 -3.34 8.55
CA GLY A 37 0.81 -2.81 7.20
C GLY A 37 0.86 -1.30 7.12
N THR A 38 0.73 -0.80 5.90
CA THR A 38 0.74 0.61 5.54
C THR A 38 -0.38 0.86 4.55
N LEU A 39 -1.34 1.68 4.96
CA LEU A 39 -2.32 2.26 4.06
C LEU A 39 -1.75 3.58 3.57
N SER A 40 -1.76 3.79 2.26
CA SER A 40 -1.37 5.06 1.67
C SER A 40 -2.35 5.48 0.60
N TYR A 41 -2.64 6.77 0.52
CA TYR A 41 -3.63 7.30 -0.40
C TYR A 41 -3.52 8.82 -0.54
N PRO A 42 -3.95 9.39 -1.67
CA PRO A 42 -4.04 10.82 -1.82
C PRO A 42 -5.18 11.44 -0.98
N ARG A 43 -4.91 12.56 -0.31
CA ARG A 43 -5.92 13.32 0.45
C ARG A 43 -6.91 13.99 -0.51
N VAL A 44 -8.05 13.34 -0.74
CA VAL A 44 -9.17 13.88 -1.52
C VAL A 44 -10.49 13.69 -0.78
N LYS A 45 -11.51 14.47 -1.17
CA LYS A 45 -12.87 14.34 -0.63
C LYS A 45 -13.65 13.15 -1.21
N GLU A 46 -13.25 12.69 -2.39
CA GLU A 46 -13.93 11.60 -3.12
C GLU A 46 -13.54 10.22 -2.57
N ARG A 47 -14.44 9.24 -2.76
CA ARG A 47 -14.17 7.85 -2.40
C ARG A 47 -13.21 7.21 -3.40
N LEU A 48 -12.07 6.71 -2.92
CA LEU A 48 -11.02 6.13 -3.75
C LEU A 48 -11.25 4.64 -4.04
N PRO A 49 -10.79 4.10 -5.17
CA PRO A 49 -10.55 2.66 -5.25
C PRO A 49 -9.39 2.28 -4.31
N LEU A 50 -9.52 1.17 -3.58
CA LEU A 50 -8.45 0.60 -2.74
C LEU A 50 -7.89 -0.65 -3.40
N VAL A 51 -6.58 -0.69 -3.61
CA VAL A 51 -5.84 -1.93 -3.90
C VAL A 51 -5.33 -2.51 -2.58
N ILE A 52 -5.61 -3.79 -2.33
CA ILE A 52 -5.00 -4.57 -1.26
C ILE A 52 -3.99 -5.51 -1.93
N PHE A 53 -2.70 -5.27 -1.69
CA PHE A 53 -1.66 -6.08 -2.33
C PHE A 53 -1.41 -7.37 -1.56
N ILE A 54 -1.71 -8.50 -2.20
CA ILE A 54 -1.44 -9.85 -1.69
C ILE A 54 -0.10 -10.32 -2.25
N HIS A 55 0.84 -10.70 -1.38
CA HIS A 55 2.20 -11.09 -1.79
C HIS A 55 2.23 -12.44 -2.48
N GLY A 56 3.31 -12.66 -3.22
CA GLY A 56 3.66 -13.97 -3.77
C GLY A 56 4.33 -14.91 -2.74
N SER A 57 5.05 -15.89 -3.28
CA SER A 57 5.83 -16.87 -2.52
C SER A 57 6.97 -16.24 -1.72
N GLY A 58 7.44 -16.95 -0.70
CA GLY A 58 8.60 -16.54 0.09
C GLY A 58 8.24 -15.59 1.24
N ASN A 59 9.29 -15.12 1.91
CA ASN A 59 9.18 -14.34 3.14
C ASN A 59 9.30 -12.82 2.90
N ILE A 60 8.23 -12.21 2.36
CA ILE A 60 8.23 -10.85 1.82
C ILE A 60 7.51 -9.88 2.78
N ASP A 61 8.11 -8.72 3.05
CA ASP A 61 7.50 -7.64 3.83
C ASP A 61 6.56 -6.75 2.98
N ARG A 62 5.86 -5.81 3.63
CA ARG A 62 4.93 -4.87 2.97
C ARG A 62 5.56 -3.95 1.92
N ASN A 63 6.89 -3.86 1.89
CA ASN A 63 7.63 -3.07 0.90
C ASN A 63 8.11 -3.92 -0.29
N GLY A 64 8.08 -5.25 -0.19
CA GLY A 64 8.65 -6.14 -1.20
C GLY A 64 10.09 -6.55 -0.90
N ASN A 65 10.53 -6.44 0.35
CA ASN A 65 11.87 -6.83 0.79
C ASN A 65 11.87 -8.22 1.43
N GLN A 66 13.02 -8.87 1.43
CA GLN A 66 13.22 -10.17 2.09
C GLN A 66 14.45 -10.08 3.00
N ALA A 67 14.22 -9.75 4.28
CA ALA A 67 15.30 -9.55 5.25
C ALA A 67 16.21 -10.77 5.41
N GLY A 68 15.64 -11.99 5.40
CA GLY A 68 16.41 -13.24 5.53
C GLY A 68 17.38 -13.52 4.37
N LEU A 69 17.22 -12.85 3.23
CA LEU A 69 18.11 -12.92 2.07
C LEU A 69 18.86 -11.61 1.82
N ASN A 70 18.77 -10.63 2.72
CA ASN A 70 19.30 -9.28 2.55
C ASN A 70 18.82 -8.57 1.26
N ILE A 71 17.61 -8.88 0.78
CA ILE A 71 17.06 -8.26 -0.44
C ILE A 71 16.22 -7.04 -0.05
N LYS A 72 16.54 -5.87 -0.64
CA LYS A 72 15.81 -4.60 -0.45
C LYS A 72 15.25 -4.06 -1.78
N ALA A 73 14.32 -4.78 -2.39
CA ALA A 73 13.80 -4.45 -3.71
C ALA A 73 12.77 -3.30 -3.72
N ASN A 74 12.02 -3.10 -2.62
CA ASN A 74 10.99 -2.06 -2.48
C ASN A 74 9.91 -2.00 -3.59
N TYR A 75 9.76 -3.05 -4.39
CA TYR A 75 8.91 -3.02 -5.58
C TYR A 75 7.42 -2.81 -5.25
N ILE A 76 6.94 -3.32 -4.11
CA ILE A 76 5.55 -3.11 -3.66
C ILE A 76 5.37 -1.65 -3.22
N LYS A 77 6.37 -1.08 -2.56
CA LYS A 77 6.37 0.35 -2.20
C LYS A 77 6.33 1.23 -3.44
N MET A 78 7.17 0.94 -4.44
CA MET A 78 7.21 1.72 -5.69
C MET A 78 5.88 1.65 -6.45
N LEU A 79 5.24 0.48 -6.49
CA LEU A 79 3.90 0.31 -7.06
C LEU A 79 2.86 1.15 -6.29
N SER A 80 2.88 1.07 -4.96
CA SER A 80 2.02 1.86 -4.07
C SER A 80 2.16 3.36 -4.34
N ASP A 81 3.40 3.87 -4.40
CA ASP A 81 3.67 5.29 -4.65
C ASP A 81 3.15 5.73 -6.02
N SER A 82 3.33 4.90 -7.06
CA SER A 82 2.84 5.19 -8.41
C SER A 82 1.31 5.22 -8.51
N LEU A 83 0.63 4.28 -7.85
CA LEU A 83 -0.84 4.20 -7.86
C LEU A 83 -1.48 5.31 -7.01
N ASN A 84 -0.86 5.66 -5.89
CA ASN A 84 -1.27 6.82 -5.09
C ASN A 84 -1.27 8.11 -5.92
N GLY A 85 -0.21 8.35 -6.71
CA GLY A 85 -0.12 9.50 -7.62
C GLY A 85 -1.15 9.49 -8.76
N ARG A 86 -1.90 8.38 -8.93
CA ARG A 86 -2.98 8.23 -9.91
C ARG A 86 -4.37 8.18 -9.27
N GLY A 87 -4.50 8.60 -8.00
CA GLY A 87 -5.82 8.60 -7.35
C GLY A 87 -6.28 7.22 -6.88
N ILE A 88 -5.37 6.28 -6.60
CA ILE A 88 -5.70 4.94 -6.15
C ILE A 88 -5.08 4.73 -4.77
N ALA A 89 -5.92 4.42 -3.77
CA ALA A 89 -5.44 4.05 -2.45
C ALA A 89 -4.80 2.66 -2.49
N PHE A 90 -3.80 2.45 -1.66
CA PHE A 90 -3.03 1.21 -1.66
C PHE A 90 -2.72 0.77 -0.23
N PHE A 91 -3.15 -0.45 0.10
CA PHE A 91 -2.79 -1.12 1.35
C PHE A 91 -1.83 -2.28 1.07
N ARG A 92 -0.70 -2.24 1.77
CA ARG A 92 0.34 -3.28 1.75
C ARG A 92 0.65 -3.69 3.18
N TYR A 93 0.71 -4.99 3.43
CA TYR A 93 0.94 -5.55 4.76
C TYR A 93 2.10 -6.52 4.76
N ASP A 94 2.68 -6.81 5.92
CA ASP A 94 3.70 -7.84 6.07
C ASP A 94 3.03 -9.20 5.97
N LYS A 95 3.67 -10.13 5.26
CA LYS A 95 3.24 -11.52 5.29
C LYS A 95 3.42 -12.07 6.70
N ARG A 96 2.59 -13.04 7.12
CA ARG A 96 2.72 -13.67 8.44
C ARG A 96 4.13 -14.19 8.73
N THR A 97 4.85 -14.63 7.71
CA THR A 97 6.22 -15.13 7.80
C THR A 97 7.26 -14.04 7.98
N SER A 98 6.97 -12.79 7.57
CA SER A 98 7.97 -11.72 7.48
C SER A 98 8.02 -10.90 8.74
N ASN A 99 6.96 -10.95 9.54
CA ASN A 99 6.92 -10.32 10.85
C ASN A 99 7.61 -11.23 11.90
N PRO A 100 8.78 -10.82 12.44
CA PRO A 100 9.52 -11.62 13.42
C PRO A 100 8.81 -11.74 14.78
N GLU A 101 7.83 -10.87 15.06
CA GLU A 101 7.04 -10.89 16.28
C GLU A 101 5.99 -12.01 16.30
N ASN A 102 5.69 -12.61 15.14
CA ASN A 102 4.80 -13.76 15.08
C ASN A 102 5.48 -15.01 15.65
N ASN A 103 4.73 -15.80 16.41
CA ASN A 103 5.26 -17.00 17.06
C ASN A 103 5.81 -18.00 16.03
N LYS A 104 7.13 -18.25 16.09
CA LYS A 104 7.84 -19.16 15.16
C LYS A 104 7.22 -20.56 15.08
N ASN A 105 6.64 -21.07 16.16
CA ASN A 105 5.99 -22.38 16.14
C ASN A 105 4.73 -22.39 15.26
N MET A 106 3.99 -21.28 15.20
CA MET A 106 2.82 -21.13 14.32
C MET A 106 3.21 -20.99 12.85
N LEU A 107 4.47 -20.65 12.56
CA LEU A 107 4.97 -20.45 11.21
C LEU A 107 5.61 -21.71 10.59
N LYS A 108 5.75 -22.80 11.35
CA LYS A 108 6.36 -24.07 10.87
C LYS A 108 5.45 -24.86 9.93
N THR A 109 4.14 -24.70 10.06
CA THR A 109 3.13 -25.48 9.32
C THR A 109 2.12 -24.54 8.67
N ILE A 110 2.60 -23.65 7.81
CA ILE A 110 1.74 -22.73 7.04
C ILE A 110 1.22 -23.47 5.82
N VAL A 111 -0.10 -23.50 5.66
CA VAL A 111 -0.75 -23.98 4.44
C VAL A 111 -1.25 -22.81 3.58
N TYR A 112 -1.87 -23.10 2.44
CA TYR A 112 -2.38 -22.04 1.57
C TYR A 112 -3.56 -21.31 2.22
N GLU A 113 -4.44 -22.06 2.90
CA GLU A 113 -5.66 -21.57 3.55
C GLU A 113 -5.34 -20.50 4.60
N ASP A 114 -4.24 -20.66 5.32
CA ASP A 114 -3.68 -19.67 6.23
C ASP A 114 -3.45 -18.30 5.55
N LEU A 115 -2.78 -18.32 4.40
CA LEU A 115 -2.48 -17.11 3.63
C LEU A 115 -3.75 -16.51 3.02
N ALA A 116 -4.68 -17.35 2.59
CA ALA A 116 -5.99 -16.92 2.11
C ALA A 116 -6.81 -16.28 3.23
N ASP A 117 -6.74 -16.81 4.45
CA ASP A 117 -7.43 -16.26 5.62
C ASP A 117 -6.82 -14.93 6.07
N ASP A 118 -5.50 -14.75 5.97
CA ASP A 118 -4.87 -13.44 6.15
C ASP A 118 -5.45 -12.41 5.18
N ALA A 119 -5.52 -12.74 3.89
CA ALA A 119 -6.11 -11.86 2.88
C ALA A 119 -7.59 -11.56 3.17
N LYS A 120 -8.38 -12.56 3.57
CA LYS A 120 -9.79 -12.36 3.96
C LYS A 120 -9.92 -11.40 5.14
N GLN A 121 -9.05 -11.51 6.16
CA GLN A 121 -9.06 -10.62 7.32
C GLN A 121 -8.72 -9.18 6.92
N VAL A 122 -7.76 -8.99 6.03
CA VAL A 122 -7.41 -7.67 5.50
C VAL A 122 -8.58 -7.07 4.70
N ILE A 123 -9.22 -7.85 3.83
CA ILE A 123 -10.40 -7.38 3.08
C ILE A 123 -11.55 -7.00 4.01
N ARG A 124 -11.82 -7.82 5.03
CA ARG A 124 -12.86 -7.56 6.04
C ARG A 124 -12.61 -6.27 6.79
N TYR A 125 -11.36 -5.97 7.15
CA TYR A 125 -10.98 -4.74 7.84
C TYR A 125 -11.40 -3.48 7.05
N PHE A 126 -11.21 -3.48 5.72
CA PHE A 126 -11.50 -2.33 4.87
C PHE A 126 -12.91 -2.33 4.24
N LYS A 127 -13.68 -3.40 4.40
CA LYS A 127 -14.96 -3.61 3.69
C LYS A 127 -15.93 -2.44 3.87
N ASP A 128 -16.02 -1.90 5.08
CA ASP A 128 -16.97 -0.85 5.45
C ASP A 128 -16.30 0.53 5.58
N ASP A 129 -15.04 0.66 5.17
CA ASP A 129 -14.33 1.93 5.19
C ASP A 129 -14.91 2.88 4.13
N LYS A 130 -15.57 3.94 4.60
CA LYS A 130 -16.26 4.91 3.75
C LYS A 130 -15.31 5.68 2.83
N ARG A 131 -14.00 5.70 3.11
CA ARG A 131 -12.98 6.30 2.23
C ARG A 131 -12.90 5.58 0.89
N PHE A 132 -13.29 4.31 0.80
CA PHE A 132 -13.11 3.50 -0.39
C PHE A 132 -14.42 3.11 -1.06
N ARG A 133 -14.53 3.26 -2.38
CA ARG A 133 -15.73 2.88 -3.16
C ARG A 133 -15.74 1.43 -3.62
N LYS A 134 -14.56 0.82 -3.75
CA LYS A 134 -14.36 -0.59 -4.12
C LYS A 134 -12.99 -1.08 -3.66
N ILE A 135 -12.90 -2.38 -3.44
CA ILE A 135 -11.64 -3.08 -3.16
C ILE A 135 -11.22 -3.84 -4.43
N ILE A 136 -9.93 -3.79 -4.75
CA ILE A 136 -9.24 -4.49 -5.84
C ILE A 136 -8.12 -5.31 -5.20
N LEU A 137 -7.91 -6.53 -5.69
CA LEU A 137 -6.84 -7.43 -5.28
C LEU A 137 -5.81 -7.57 -6.40
#